data_AF-A0AAV2DUX0-F1
#
_entry.id   AF-A0AAV2DUX0-F1
#
_cell.length_a   1.000
_cell.length_b   1.000
_cell.length_c   1.000
_cell.angle_alpha   90.00
_cell.angle_beta   90.00
_cell.angle_gamma   90.00
#
_symmetry.space_group_name_H-M   'P 1'
#
loop_
_entity.id
_entity.type
_entity.pdbx_description
1 polymer ?
#
loop_
_entity_poly.entity_id
_entity_poly.type
_entity_poly.pdbx_seq_one_letter_code
_entity_poly.pdbx_strand_id
1 'polypeptide(L)'
;MVQREDGVGIPCYGVIEDIIELRYTEGLRVVLFESEWYDTTREGLGYRRDGHGVVTPNRTCKRHADEPYVMACQTLQVYYVQCVRNRDWYTVIEKTEKFL
;
A
#
# COMPACT_ATOMS: atom_id res chain seq x y z
N MET A 1 1.24 -0.41 -2.85
CA MET A 1 1.55 0.97 -2.41
C MET A 1 0.97 1.94 -3.42
N VAL A 2 0.37 3.03 -2.94
CA VAL A 2 -0.17 4.11 -3.79
C VAL A 2 0.44 5.43 -3.31
N GLN A 3 1.08 6.18 -4.21
CA GLN A 3 1.58 7.51 -3.90
C GLN A 3 0.42 8.51 -3.87
N ARG A 4 0.53 9.56 -3.05
CA ARG A 4 -0.48 10.63 -3.02
C ARG A 4 -0.23 11.60 -4.17
N GLU A 5 -1.29 12.10 -4.79
CA GLU A 5 -1.23 12.92 -6.01
C GLU A 5 -0.45 14.23 -5.84
N ASP A 6 -0.49 14.82 -4.65
CA ASP A 6 0.23 16.05 -4.31
C ASP A 6 1.72 15.83 -4.01
N GLY A 7 2.17 14.57 -3.93
CA GLY A 7 3.51 14.21 -3.47
C GLY A 7 3.76 14.56 -1.99
N VAL A 8 2.75 15.02 -1.27
CA VAL A 8 2.84 15.46 0.12
C VAL A 8 2.14 14.43 1.02
N GLY A 9 2.94 13.76 1.86
CA GLY A 9 2.43 12.83 2.87
C GLY A 9 2.92 11.40 2.69
N ILE A 10 2.31 10.48 3.42
CA ILE A 10 2.71 9.07 3.42
C ILE A 10 1.94 8.30 2.34
N PRO A 11 2.64 7.53 1.48
CA PRO A 11 1.99 6.62 0.55
C PRO A 11 1.00 5.69 1.26
N CYS A 12 -0.08 5.32 0.59
CA CYS A 12 -1.01 4.32 1.12
C CYS A 12 -0.40 2.92 0.97
N TYR A 13 -0.41 2.16 2.07
CA TYR A 13 0.05 0.78 2.13
C TYR A 13 -1.14 -0.12 2.45
N GLY A 14 -1.27 -1.21 1.72
CA GLY A 14 -2.36 -2.17 1.89
C GLY A 14 -1.96 -3.56 1.43
N VAL A 15 -2.86 -4.51 1.69
CA VAL A 15 -2.81 -5.89 1.20
C VAL A 15 -3.92 -6.05 0.18
N ILE A 16 -3.62 -6.71 -0.94
CA ILE A 16 -4.63 -7.03 -1.95
C ILE A 16 -5.45 -8.19 -1.40
N GLU A 17 -6.76 -7.98 -1.26
CA GLU A 17 -7.73 -8.99 -0.82
C GLU A 17 -8.36 -9.68 -2.03
N ASP A 18 -8.67 -8.93 -3.09
CA ASP A 18 -9.23 -9.47 -4.33
C ASP A 18 -8.71 -8.71 -5.58
N ILE A 19 -8.82 -9.37 -6.73
CA ILE A 19 -8.45 -8.83 -8.04
C ILE A 19 -9.64 -8.94 -8.98
N ILE A 20 -10.16 -7.80 -9.40
CA ILE A 20 -11.31 -7.70 -10.29
C ILE A 20 -10.85 -7.23 -11.67
N GLU A 21 -11.12 -8.02 -12.71
CA GLU A 21 -10.93 -7.61 -14.10
C GLU A 21 -12.26 -7.18 -14.71
N LEU A 22 -12.38 -5.89 -15.01
CA LEU A 22 -13.51 -5.33 -15.74
C LEU A 22 -13.24 -5.43 -17.24
N ARG A 23 -14.17 -6.06 -17.97
CA ARG A 23 -14.11 -6.20 -19.42
C ARG A 23 -15.15 -5.31 -20.07
N TYR A 24 -14.69 -4.33 -20.82
CA TYR A 24 -15.52 -3.41 -21.58
C TYR A 24 -15.66 -3.88 -23.03
N THR A 25 -16.54 -3.21 -23.77
CA THR A 25 -16.67 -3.40 -25.22
C THR A 25 -15.35 -3.09 -25.93
N GLU A 26 -15.21 -3.60 -27.15
CA GLU A 26 -14.02 -3.39 -27.99
C GLU A 26 -12.70 -3.93 -27.39
N GLY A 27 -12.79 -4.85 -26.42
CA GLY A 27 -11.64 -5.53 -25.86
C GLY A 27 -10.86 -4.73 -24.82
N LEU A 28 -11.38 -3.58 -24.39
CA LEU A 28 -10.81 -2.79 -23.30
C LEU A 28 -10.92 -3.53 -21.96
N ARG A 29 -9.85 -3.53 -21.18
CA ARG A 29 -9.77 -4.20 -19.88
C ARG A 29 -9.18 -3.27 -18.84
N VAL A 30 -9.76 -3.28 -17.63
CA VAL A 30 -9.26 -2.56 -16.46
C VAL A 30 -9.13 -3.56 -15.32
N VAL A 31 -7.99 -3.56 -14.62
CA VAL A 31 -7.78 -4.38 -13.43
C VAL A 31 -7.82 -3.51 -12.20
N LEU A 32 -8.69 -3.87 -11.26
CA LEU A 32 -8.83 -3.24 -9.95
C LEU A 32 -8.36 -4.22 -8.89
N PHE A 33 -7.66 -3.70 -7.89
CA PHE A 33 -7.35 -4.41 -6.66
C PHE A 33 -8.29 -3.93 -5.57
N GLU A 34 -9.03 -4.84 -4.96
CA GLU A 34 -9.64 -4.60 -3.67
C GLU A 34 -8.53 -4.72 -2.62
N SER A 35 -8.36 -3.68 -1.80
CA SER A 35 -7.25 -3.60 -0.86
C SER A 35 -7.72 -3.25 0.55
N GLU A 36 -7.22 -4.01 1.52
CA GLU A 36 -7.31 -3.64 2.92
C GLU A 36 -6.14 -2.70 3.28
N TRP A 37 -6.46 -1.45 3.60
CA TRP A 37 -5.46 -0.41 3.82
C TRP A 37 -5.01 -0.32 5.29
N TYR A 38 -3.71 -0.13 5.49
CA TYR A 38 -3.16 0.29 6.78
C TYR A 38 -3.39 1.79 7.00
N ASP A 39 -3.42 2.20 8.26
CA ASP A 39 -3.51 3.62 8.62
C ASP A 39 -2.19 4.35 8.38
N THR A 40 -2.18 5.24 7.37
CA THR A 40 -1.04 6.08 7.03
C THR A 40 -1.26 7.57 7.36
N THR A 41 -2.25 7.89 8.19
CA THR A 41 -2.58 9.27 8.58
C THR A 41 -2.12 9.61 9.99
N ARG A 42 -2.02 8.61 10.88
CA ARG A 42 -1.61 8.81 12.29
C ARG A 42 -0.21 8.29 12.57
N GLU A 43 0.79 9.18 12.59
CA GLU A 43 2.16 8.81 12.96
C GLU A 43 2.24 8.34 14.42
N GLY A 44 3.06 7.32 14.70
CA GLY A 44 3.21 6.68 16.01
C GLY A 44 2.17 5.60 16.30
N LEU A 45 0.98 5.68 15.69
CA LEU A 45 -0.11 4.72 15.86
C LEU A 45 -0.33 3.84 14.63
N GLY A 46 -0.60 4.46 13.47
CA GLY A 46 -0.83 3.79 12.20
C GLY A 46 0.45 3.49 11.44
N TYR A 47 1.42 4.41 11.48
CA TYR A 47 2.73 4.22 10.86
C TYR A 47 3.85 4.87 11.67
N ARG A 48 5.09 4.49 11.39
CA ARG A 48 6.31 5.16 11.86
C ARG A 48 7.21 5.47 10.67
N ARG A 49 8.08 6.47 10.82
CA ARG A 49 9.15 6.76 9.88
C ARG A 49 10.49 6.72 10.62
N ASP A 50 11.49 6.09 10.03
CA ASP A 50 12.85 6.14 10.57
C ASP A 50 13.62 7.39 10.08
N GLY A 51 14.85 7.56 10.57
CA GLY A 51 15.72 8.68 10.18
C GLY A 51 16.13 8.68 8.70
N HIS A 52 15.89 7.59 7.97
CA HIS A 52 16.16 7.44 6.54
C HIS A 52 14.90 7.61 5.68
N GLY A 53 13.75 7.87 6.29
CA GLY A 53 12.48 8.05 5.59
C GLY A 53 11.72 6.75 5.32
N VAL A 54 12.20 5.60 5.79
CA VAL A 54 11.52 4.31 5.60
C VAL A 54 10.26 4.29 6.43
N VAL A 55 9.14 4.01 5.77
CA VAL A 55 7.82 3.92 6.43
C VAL A 55 7.58 2.49 6.93
N THR A 56 7.14 2.40 8.18
CA THR A 56 6.81 1.15 8.87
C THR A 56 5.34 1.21 9.28
N PRO A 57 4.41 0.58 8.54
CA PRO A 57 3.00 0.53 8.92
C PRO A 57 2.76 -0.43 10.09
N ASN A 58 1.78 -0.10 10.91
CA ASN A 58 1.26 -0.95 11.97
C ASN A 58 0.16 -1.85 11.39
N ARG A 59 0.40 -3.16 11.39
CA ARG A 59 -0.51 -4.13 10.78
C ARG A 59 -1.85 -4.26 11.50
N THR A 60 -1.91 -3.88 12.78
CA THR A 60 -3.14 -3.95 13.59
C THR A 60 -3.99 -2.69 13.44
N CYS A 61 -3.43 -1.62 12.86
CA CYS A 61 -4.12 -0.36 12.65
C CYS A 61 -4.56 -0.25 11.19
N LYS A 62 -5.78 -0.71 10.92
CA LYS A 62 -6.39 -0.63 9.60
C LYS A 62 -7.14 0.69 9.42
N ARG A 63 -7.16 1.18 8.19
CA ARG A 63 -8.03 2.28 7.79
C ARG A 63 -9.26 1.67 7.12
N HIS A 64 -10.43 1.87 7.71
CA HIS A 64 -11.67 1.72 6.96
C HIS A 64 -11.66 2.79 5.86
N ALA A 65 -11.38 2.38 4.64
CA ALA A 65 -11.35 3.26 3.49
C ALA A 65 -12.73 3.28 2.85
N ASP A 66 -13.23 4.48 2.58
CA ASP A 66 -14.43 4.66 1.76
C ASP A 66 -14.19 4.19 0.31
N GLU A 67 -12.92 4.10 -0.11
CA GLU A 67 -12.48 3.62 -1.41
C GLU A 67 -11.52 2.41 -1.26
N PRO A 68 -12.06 1.17 -1.32
CA PRO A 68 -11.27 -0.05 -1.19
C PRO A 68 -10.61 -0.48 -2.51
N TYR A 69 -11.07 0.04 -3.65
CA TYR A 69 -10.58 -0.33 -4.97
C TYR A 69 -9.52 0.65 -5.49
N VAL A 70 -8.45 0.11 -6.07
CA VAL A 70 -7.43 0.89 -6.78
C VAL A 70 -7.09 0.25 -8.12
N MET A 71 -6.82 1.05 -9.15
CA MET A 71 -6.35 0.52 -10.43
C MET A 71 -4.96 -0.08 -10.28
N ALA A 72 -4.76 -1.29 -10.82
CA ALA A 72 -3.48 -1.98 -10.76
C ALA A 72 -2.32 -1.13 -11.30
N CYS A 73 -2.56 -0.36 -12.38
CA CYS A 73 -1.56 0.52 -13.00
C CYS A 73 -1.14 1.73 -12.14
N GLN A 74 -1.90 2.05 -11.09
CA GLN A 74 -1.58 3.13 -10.14
C GLN A 74 -0.89 2.60 -8.88
N THR A 75 -0.58 1.30 -8.84
CA THR A 75 0.02 0.67 -7.66
C THR A 75 1.47 0.25 -7.91
N LEU A 76 2.27 0.35 -6.85
CA LEU A 76 3.60 -0.23 -6.77
C LEU A 76 3.58 -1.44 -5.82
N GLN A 77 4.23 -2.53 -6.24
CA GLN A 77 4.39 -3.70 -5.40
C GLN A 77 5.42 -3.45 -4.30
N VAL A 78 5.06 -3.81 -3.07
CA VAL A 78 5.94 -3.77 -1.91
C VAL A 78 5.81 -5.08 -1.14
N TYR A 79 6.84 -5.43 -0.37
CA TYR A 79 6.83 -6.57 0.53
C TYR A 79 6.81 -6.10 1.98
N TYR A 80 6.10 -6.82 2.83
CA TYR A 80 6.03 -6.55 4.27
C TYR A 80 6.82 -7.60 5.02
N VAL A 81 7.80 -7.17 5.82
CA VAL A 81 8.57 -8.05 6.71
C VAL A 81 8.16 -7.75 8.14
N GLN A 82 7.69 -8.77 8.86
CA GLN A 82 7.33 -8.62 10.27
C GLN A 82 8.55 -8.33 11.13
N CYS A 83 8.48 -7.28 11.95
CA CYS A 83 9.55 -7.00 12.89
C CYS A 83 9.58 -8.06 14.00
N VAL A 84 10.76 -8.67 14.20
CA VAL A 84 10.95 -9.74 15.20
C VAL A 84 10.73 -9.22 16.62
N ARG A 85 11.13 -7.98 16.91
CA ARG A 85 11.02 -7.35 18.24
C ARG A 85 9.63 -6.82 18.54
N ASN A 86 8.89 -6.41 17.51
CA ASN A 86 7.53 -5.93 17.66
C ASN A 86 6.67 -6.40 16.48
N ARG A 87 5.91 -7.45 16.73
CA ARG A 87 5.13 -8.16 15.72
C ARG A 87 4.01 -7.35 15.09
N ASP A 88 3.66 -6.20 15.67
CA ASP A 88 2.59 -5.34 15.14
C ASP A 88 3.09 -4.43 14.02
N TRP A 89 4.40 -4.30 13.84
CA TRP A 89 4.98 -3.39 12.85
C TRP A 89 5.61 -4.16 11.69
N TYR A 90 5.34 -3.69 10.48
CA TYR A 90 5.99 -4.18 9.27
C TYR A 90 7.07 -3.23 8.79
N THR A 91 8.21 -3.78 8.39
CA THR A 91 9.15 -3.06 7.51
C THR A 91 8.69 -3.23 6.07
N VAL A 92 8.58 -2.12 5.34
CA VAL A 92 8.25 -2.14 3.91
C VAL A 92 9.52 -2.23 3.08
N ILE A 93 9.55 -3.17 2.14
CA ILE A 93 10.58 -3.28 1.13
C ILE A 93 9.95 -2.95 -0.21
N GLU A 94 10.36 -1.83 -0.78
CA GLU A 94 9.94 -1.45 -2.13
C GLU A 94 10.67 -2.30 -3.16
N LYS A 95 9.93 -2.80 -4.15
CA LYS A 95 10.55 -3.47 -5.30
C LYS A 95 11.24 -2.40 -6.15
N THR A 96 12.56 -2.30 -6.07
CA THR A 96 13.33 -1.53 -7.05
C THR A 96 13.47 -2.38 -8.31
N GLU A 97 12.73 -2.06 -9.37
CA GLU A 97 13.07 -2.58 -10.70
C GLU A 97 14.34 -1.86 -11.16
N LYS A 98 15.50 -2.49 -10.94
CA LYS A 98 16.72 -2.10 -11.66
C LYS A 98 16.59 -2.68 -13.07
N PHE A 99 16.23 -1.84 -14.03
CA PHE A 99 16.48 -2.13 -15.44
C PHE A 99 18.00 -2.25 -15.60
N LEU A 100 18.49 -3.46 -15.83
CA LEU A 100 19.83 -3.73 -16.36
C LEU A 100 19.76 -3.78 -17.88
#